data_AF-A0A3B9I9W2-F1
#
_entry.id   AF-A0A3B9I9W2-F1
#
_cell.length_a   1.000
_cell.length_b   1.000
_cell.length_c   1.000
_cell.angle_alpha   90.00
_cell.angle_beta   90.00
_cell.angle_gamma   90.00
#
_symmetry.space_group_name_H-M   'P 1'
#
loop_
_entity.id
_entity.type
_entity.pdbx_description
1 polymer ?
#
loop_
_entity_poly.entity_id
_entity_poly.type
_entity_poly.pdbx_seq_one_letter_code
_entity_poly.pdbx_strand_id
1 'polypeptide(L)'
;MTRMNSLLIRSAGKVILLPVIILLTILQWICNLAVSISTLFFSLVGGIFIATGILSYAFGQEPVNIMWRMIMSGIIICVFPKIGEWIAVQIAYLNLLAKHWMMS
;
A
#
# COMPACT_ATOMS: atom_id res chain seq x y z
N MET A 1 -22.85 39.81 -15.56
CA MET A 1 -22.64 38.75 -16.58
C MET A 1 -21.44 37.83 -16.29
N THR A 2 -20.74 37.98 -15.16
CA THR A 2 -19.55 37.19 -14.77
C THR A 2 -19.85 35.91 -13.97
N ARG A 3 -21.02 35.82 -13.32
CA ARG A 3 -21.41 34.68 -12.46
C ARG A 3 -21.80 33.40 -13.23
N MET A 4 -22.22 33.53 -14.49
CA MET A 4 -22.69 32.41 -15.32
C MET A 4 -21.51 31.60 -15.90
N ASN A 5 -20.40 32.26 -16.25
CA ASN A 5 -19.21 31.61 -16.81
C ASN A 5 -18.50 30.73 -15.76
N SER A 6 -18.46 31.15 -14.50
CA SER A 6 -17.87 30.37 -13.41
C SER A 6 -18.61 29.05 -13.14
N LEU A 7 -19.93 29.00 -13.37
CA LEU A 7 -20.73 27.78 -13.20
C LEU A 7 -20.49 26.78 -14.35
N LEU A 8 -20.32 27.27 -15.57
CA LEU A 8 -19.98 26.45 -16.74
C LEU A 8 -18.61 25.80 -16.63
N ILE A 9 -17.59 26.56 -16.20
CA ILE A 9 -16.22 26.04 -15.99
C ILE A 9 -16.22 24.96 -14.89
N ARG A 10 -16.99 25.16 -13.82
CA ARG A 10 -17.11 24.21 -12.71
C ARG A 10 -17.78 22.91 -13.14
N SER A 11 -18.81 23.00 -13.98
CA SER A 11 -19.51 21.84 -14.54
C SER A 11 -18.68 21.09 -15.58
N ALA A 12 -17.89 21.78 -16.41
CA ALA A 12 -16.98 21.15 -17.37
C ALA A 12 -15.81 20.42 -16.67
N GLY A 13 -15.24 21.01 -15.62
CA GLY A 13 -14.22 20.36 -14.80
C GLY A 13 -14.74 19.10 -14.09
N LYS A 14 -16.01 19.12 -13.63
CA LYS A 14 -16.72 17.96 -13.05
C LYS A 14 -16.75 16.75 -13.99
N VAL A 15 -17.03 16.98 -15.27
CA VAL A 15 -17.12 15.91 -16.29
C VAL A 15 -15.75 15.29 -16.56
N ILE A 16 -14.67 16.06 -16.51
CA ILE A 16 -13.29 15.57 -16.69
C ILE A 16 -12.75 14.89 -15.43
N LEU A 17 -13.11 15.34 -14.23
CA LEU A 17 -12.66 14.70 -13.00
C LEU A 17 -13.33 13.34 -12.72
N LEU A 18 -14.55 13.10 -13.23
CA LEU A 18 -15.25 11.82 -13.09
C LEU A 18 -14.43 10.62 -13.62
N PRO A 19 -13.94 10.62 -14.87
CA PRO A 19 -13.10 9.52 -15.37
C PRO A 19 -11.76 9.43 -14.63
N VAL A 20 -11.20 10.55 -14.17
CA VAL A 20 -9.96 10.58 -13.37
C VAL A 20 -10.15 9.86 -12.03
N ILE A 21 -11.25 10.11 -11.32
CA ILE A 21 -11.62 9.44 -10.07
C ILE A 21 -11.79 7.93 -10.28
N ILE A 22 -12.44 7.52 -11.38
CA ILE A 22 -12.61 6.10 -11.71
C ILE A 22 -11.24 5.45 -11.93
N LEU A 23 -10.35 6.09 -12.69
CA LEU A 23 -8.99 5.59 -12.94
C LEU A 23 -8.18 5.46 -11.64
N LEU A 24 -8.23 6.48 -10.78
CA LEU A 24 -7.61 6.48 -9.44
C LEU A 24 -8.17 5.37 -8.55
N THR A 25 -9.47 5.11 -8.62
CA THR A 25 -10.14 4.07 -7.84
C THR A 25 -9.71 2.68 -8.29
N ILE A 26 -9.62 2.44 -9.59
CA ILE A 26 -9.12 1.19 -10.15
C ILE A 26 -7.66 0.98 -9.75
N LEU A 27 -6.83 2.02 -9.85
CA LEU A 27 -5.43 1.97 -9.43
C LEU A 27 -5.30 1.66 -7.94
N GLN A 28 -6.12 2.29 -7.10
CA GLN A 28 -6.15 2.02 -5.66
C GLN A 28 -6.56 0.57 -5.36
N TRP A 29 -7.55 0.03 -6.06
CA TRP A 29 -7.94 -1.38 -5.95
C TRP A 29 -6.80 -2.33 -6.31
N ILE A 30 -6.09 -2.05 -7.41
CA ILE A 30 -4.92 -2.85 -7.84
C ILE A 30 -3.80 -2.76 -6.80
N CYS A 31 -3.49 -1.56 -6.29
CA CYS A 31 -2.50 -1.38 -5.23
C CYS A 31 -2.89 -2.15 -3.96
N ASN A 32 -4.15 -2.07 -3.54
CA ASN A 32 -4.61 -2.76 -2.34
C ASN A 32 -4.54 -4.30 -2.50
N LEU A 33 -4.91 -4.82 -3.67
CA LEU A 33 -4.77 -6.24 -3.98
C LEU A 33 -3.29 -6.67 -3.98
N ALA A 34 -2.41 -5.89 -4.62
CA ALA A 34 -0.98 -6.17 -4.65
C ALA A 34 -0.37 -6.16 -3.24
N VAL A 35 -0.75 -5.19 -2.40
CA VAL A 35 -0.31 -5.10 -1.00
C VAL A 35 -0.84 -6.27 -0.18
N SER A 36 -2.12 -6.63 -0.33
CA SER A 36 -2.72 -7.72 0.45
C SER A 36 -2.09 -9.07 0.13
N ILE A 37 -1.88 -9.38 -1.16
CA ILE A 37 -1.18 -10.59 -1.61
C ILE A 37 0.29 -10.56 -1.16
N SER A 38 0.97 -9.42 -1.30
CA SER A 38 2.35 -9.24 -0.83
C SER A 38 2.46 -9.45 0.67
N THR A 39 1.54 -8.90 1.47
CA THR A 39 1.55 -9.02 2.93
C THR A 39 1.43 -10.47 3.36
N LEU A 40 0.50 -11.24 2.77
CA LEU A 40 0.36 -12.67 3.04
C LEU A 40 1.64 -13.44 2.69
N PHE A 41 2.20 -13.20 1.51
CA PHE A 41 3.39 -13.91 1.05
C PHE A 41 4.62 -13.59 1.90
N PHE A 42 4.87 -12.31 2.15
CA PHE A 42 5.99 -11.84 2.96
C PHE A 42 5.85 -12.27 4.42
N SER A 43 4.63 -12.29 4.98
CA SER A 43 4.39 -12.75 6.36
C SER A 43 4.60 -14.26 6.50
N LEU A 44 4.22 -15.07 5.49
CA LEU A 44 4.50 -16.51 5.47
C LEU A 44 6.01 -16.77 5.36
N VAL A 45 6.69 -16.10 4.42
CA VAL A 45 8.15 -16.25 4.23
C VAL A 45 8.92 -15.79 5.47
N GLY A 46 8.57 -14.63 6.04
CA GLY A 46 9.17 -14.14 7.27
C GLY A 46 8.92 -15.08 8.46
N GLY A 47 7.71 -15.63 8.57
CA GLY A 47 7.38 -16.65 9.58
C GLY A 47 8.23 -17.92 9.43
N ILE A 48 8.43 -18.41 8.21
CA ILE A 48 9.29 -19.57 7.94
C ILE A 48 10.75 -19.26 8.29
N PHE A 49 11.25 -18.07 7.95
CA PHE A 49 12.61 -17.63 8.28
C PHE A 49 12.83 -17.59 9.80
N ILE A 50 11.88 -17.03 10.55
CA ILE A 50 11.92 -16.98 12.02
C ILE A 50 11.88 -18.40 12.59
N ALA A 51 10.95 -19.25 12.13
CA ALA A 51 10.83 -20.63 12.60
C ALA A 51 12.10 -21.44 12.32
N THR A 52 12.69 -21.26 11.14
CA THR A 52 13.96 -21.92 10.74
C THR A 52 15.12 -21.45 11.61
N GLY A 53 15.22 -20.14 11.88
CA GLY A 53 16.25 -19.60 12.77
C GLY A 53 16.15 -20.16 14.19
N ILE A 54 14.92 -20.24 14.74
CA ILE A 54 14.68 -20.83 16.06
C ILE A 54 15.04 -22.33 16.07
N LEU A 55 14.64 -23.09 15.03
CA LEU A 55 14.99 -24.50 14.91
C LEU A 55 16.51 -24.69 14.82
N SER A 56 17.20 -23.92 13.98
CA SER A 56 18.65 -24.04 13.78
C SER A 56 19.43 -23.77 15.07
N TYR A 57 18.98 -22.80 15.87
CA TYR A 57 19.52 -22.57 17.21
C TYR A 57 19.20 -23.71 18.18
N ALA A 58 17.97 -24.23 18.19
CA ALA A 58 17.56 -25.33 19.05
C ALA A 58 18.31 -26.65 18.77
N PHE A 59 18.68 -26.90 17.51
CA PHE A 59 19.52 -28.03 17.11
C PHE A 59 21.02 -27.79 17.35
N GLY A 60 21.42 -26.61 17.83
CA GLY A 60 22.81 -26.27 18.10
C GLY A 60 23.69 -26.16 16.85
N GLN A 61 23.09 -26.07 15.66
CA GLN A 61 23.82 -26.06 14.38
C GLN A 61 24.47 -24.70 14.08
N GLU A 62 23.92 -23.60 14.61
CA GLU A 62 24.39 -22.24 14.28
C GLU A 62 24.55 -21.35 15.53
N PRO A 63 25.60 -20.51 15.60
CA PRO A 63 25.77 -19.54 16.68
C PRO A 63 24.66 -18.49 16.70
N VAL A 64 24.31 -18.00 17.90
CA VAL A 64 23.26 -17.00 18.17
C VAL A 64 23.31 -15.79 17.23
N ASN A 65 24.50 -15.34 16.83
CA ASN A 65 24.69 -14.23 15.89
C ASN A 65 24.06 -14.48 14.51
N ILE A 66 24.06 -15.72 14.02
CA ILE A 66 23.49 -16.08 12.72
C ILE A 66 21.96 -16.18 12.82
N MET A 67 21.44 -16.75 13.91
CA MET A 67 20.00 -16.76 14.21
C MET A 67 19.42 -15.33 14.21
N TRP A 68 20.05 -14.39 14.92
CA TRP A 68 19.59 -13.00 14.95
C TRP A 68 19.62 -12.33 13.58
N ARG A 69 20.64 -12.60 12.75
CA ARG A 69 20.69 -12.08 11.37
C ARG A 69 19.54 -12.61 10.51
N MET A 70 19.20 -13.89 10.63
CA MET A 70 18.08 -14.50 9.89
C MET A 70 16.72 -13.94 10.35
N ILE A 71 16.53 -13.75 11.66
CA ILE A 71 15.32 -13.12 12.21
C ILE A 71 15.20 -11.68 11.70
N MET A 72 16.28 -10.90 11.74
CA MET A 72 16.27 -9.51 11.26
C MET A 72 15.97 -9.41 9.76
N SER A 73 16.50 -10.32 8.93
CA SER A 73 16.12 -10.37 7.50
C SER A 73 14.63 -10.68 7.31
N GLY A 74 14.07 -11.61 8.11
CA GLY A 74 12.64 -11.92 8.08
C GLY A 74 11.76 -10.73 8.47
N ILE A 75 12.19 -9.95 9.46
CA ILE A 75 11.50 -8.73 9.89
C ILE A 75 11.53 -7.66 8.79
N ILE A 76 12.68 -7.42 8.16
CA ILE A 76 12.82 -6.43 7.07
C ILE A 76 11.90 -6.80 5.89
N ILE A 77 11.85 -8.09 5.55
CA ILE A 77 10.95 -8.66 4.55
C ILE A 77 9.49 -8.37 4.96
N CYS A 78 9.07 -8.66 6.19
CA CYS A 78 7.72 -8.37 6.67
C CYS A 78 7.33 -6.87 6.67
N VAL A 79 8.30 -5.95 6.76
CA VAL A 79 8.03 -4.50 6.73
C VAL A 79 7.83 -3.99 5.30
N PHE A 80 8.37 -4.67 4.29
CA PHE A 80 8.24 -4.30 2.88
C PHE A 80 6.79 -4.06 2.41
N PRO A 81 5.80 -4.93 2.69
CA PRO A 81 4.41 -4.70 2.31
C PRO A 81 3.78 -3.46 2.98
N LYS A 82 4.26 -3.04 4.17
CA LYS A 82 3.76 -1.83 4.86
C LYS A 82 4.05 -0.54 4.11
N ILE A 83 5.13 -0.50 3.34
CA ILE A 83 5.45 0.63 2.47
C ILE A 83 4.44 0.71 1.31
N GLY A 84 4.07 -0.43 0.75
CA GLY A 84 3.03 -0.49 -0.29
C GLY A 84 1.66 -0.04 0.24
N GLU A 85 1.31 -0.44 1.47
CA GLU A 85 0.09 -0.02 2.16
C GLU A 85 0.03 1.52 2.31
N TRP A 86 1.15 2.14 2.69
CA TRP A 86 1.27 3.60 2.82
C TRP A 86 1.03 4.33 1.50
N ILE A 87 1.61 3.83 0.39
CA ILE A 87 1.40 4.41 -0.95
C ILE A 87 -0.07 4.29 -1.37
N ALA A 88 -0.71 3.15 -1.11
CA ALA A 88 -2.13 2.94 -1.41
C ALA A 88 -3.03 3.96 -0.68
N VAL A 89 -2.72 4.27 0.59
CA VAL A 89 -3.43 5.30 1.37
C VAL A 89 -3.25 6.70 0.78
N GLN A 90 -2.06 7.05 0.30
CA GLN A 90 -1.83 8.35 -0.36
C GLN A 90 -2.67 8.50 -1.64
N ILE A 91 -2.75 7.44 -2.47
CA ILE A 91 -3.59 7.42 -3.67
C ILE A 91 -5.06 7.59 -3.29
N ALA A 92 -5.51 6.90 -2.24
CA ALA A 92 -6.87 7.02 -1.72
C ALA A 92 -7.19 8.43 -1.24
N TYR A 93 -6.25 9.06 -0.53
CA TYR A 93 -6.40 10.42 -0.03
C TYR A 93 -6.51 11.45 -1.18
N LEU A 94 -5.69 11.32 -2.21
CA LEU A 94 -5.76 12.16 -3.41
C LEU A 94 -7.11 12.01 -4.13
N ASN A 95 -7.62 10.77 -4.21
CA ASN A 95 -8.93 10.49 -4.81
C ASN A 95 -10.07 11.15 -4.01
N LEU A 96 -10.04 11.06 -2.67
CA LEU A 96 -11.02 11.72 -1.81
C LEU A 96 -10.95 13.25 -1.91
N LEU A 97 -9.76 13.84 -1.99
CA LEU A 97 -9.56 15.27 -2.22
C LEU A 97 -10.16 15.72 -3.55
N ALA A 98 -9.90 14.98 -4.63
CA ALA A 98 -10.48 15.24 -5.95
C ALA A 98 -12.03 15.18 -5.92
N LYS A 99 -12.58 14.20 -5.19
CA LYS A 99 -14.02 14.04 -5.01
C LYS A 99 -14.64 15.16 -4.15
N HIS A 100 -13.93 15.63 -3.12
CA HIS A 100 -14.38 16.75 -2.27
C HIS A 100 -14.44 18.06 -3.05
N TRP A 101 -13.40 18.36 -3.85
CA TRP A 101 -13.38 19.51 -4.77
C TRP A 101 -14.53 19.49 -5.78
N MET A 102 -14.98 18.29 -6.15
CA MET A 102 -16.14 18.13 -7.02
C MET A 102 -17.46 18.46 -6.32
N MET A 103 -17.62 18.21 -5.03
CA MET A 103 -18.90 18.42 -4.33
C MET A 103 -19.06 19.83 -3.74
N SER A 104 -17.96 20.52 -3.44
CA SER A 104 -17.98 21.94 -3.02
C SER A 104 -18.32 22.88 -4.15
#